data_AF-A0A4Q9QWK4-F1
#
_entry.id   AF-A0A4Q9QWK4-F1
#
_cell.length_a   1.000
_cell.length_b   1.000
_cell.length_c   1.000
_cell.angle_alpha   90.00
_cell.angle_beta   90.00
_cell.angle_gamma   90.00
#
_symmetry.space_group_name_H-M   'P 1'
#
loop_
_entity.id
_entity.type
_entity.pdbx_description
1 polymer ?
#
loop_
_entity_poly.entity_id
_entity_poly.type
_entity_poly.pdbx_seq_one_letter_code
_entity_poly.pdbx_strand_id
1 'polypeptide(L)' 'MPELEKITGLKRATIYKYMKADPTFPRQVPLSDSKQRGAPVGWVLAEAQAWVRSRSALRGEAA' A
#
# COMPACT_ATOMS: atom_id res chain seq x y z
N MET A 1 -6.15 0.39 8.50
CA MET A 1 -5.13 -0.61 8.13
C MET A 1 -3.88 -0.22 8.88
N PRO A 2 -3.85 -0.43 10.20
CA PRO A 2 -2.95 0.29 11.09
C PRO A 2 -1.46 0.06 10.75
N GLU A 3 -1.09 -1.14 10.30
CA GLU A 3 0.30 -1.44 9.93
C GLU A 3 0.71 -0.82 8.59
N LEU A 4 -0.15 -0.85 7.57
CA LEU A 4 0.14 -0.21 6.30
C LEU A 4 0.24 1.32 6.45
N GLU A 5 -0.59 1.91 7.30
CA GLU A 5 -0.53 3.34 7.64
C GLU A 5 0.79 3.69 8.36
N LYS A 6 1.30 2.80 9.24
CA LYS A 6 2.61 2.96 9.89
C LYS A 6 3.77 2.84 8.91
N ILE A 7 3.75 1.86 8.01
CA ILE A 7 4.84 1.61 7.04
C ILE A 7 4.92 2.76 6.02
N THR A 8 3.78 3.15 5.47
CA THR A 8 3.74 4.16 4.39
C THR A 8 3.71 5.60 4.90
N GLY A 9 3.38 5.81 6.18
CA GLY A 9 3.12 7.14 6.75
C GLY A 9 1.83 7.80 6.25
N LEU A 10 1.05 7.11 5.41
CA LEU A 10 -0.17 7.63 4.82
C LEU A 10 -1.39 7.32 5.69
N LYS A 11 -2.37 8.22 5.68
CA LYS A 11 -3.70 7.95 6.25
C LYS A 11 -4.52 7.07 5.32
N ARG A 12 -5.44 6.30 5.90
CA ARG A 12 -6.36 5.40 5.17
C ARG A 12 -7.00 6.01 3.91
N ALA A 13 -7.49 7.25 3.98
CA ALA A 13 -8.10 7.92 2.82
C ALA A 13 -7.13 8.09 1.65
N THR A 14 -5.88 8.43 1.95
CA THR A 14 -4.81 8.61 0.97
C THR A 14 -4.37 7.28 0.37
N ILE A 15 -4.29 6.23 1.19
CA ILE A 15 -4.02 4.86 0.73
C ILE A 15 -5.03 4.44 -0.34
N TYR A 16 -6.33 4.67 -0.13
CA TYR A 16 -7.34 4.35 -1.15
C TYR A 16 -7.19 5.15 -2.44
N LYS A 17 -6.75 6.41 -2.35
CA LYS A 17 -6.45 7.22 -3.54
C LYS A 17 -5.28 6.64 -4.32
N TYR A 18 -4.18 6.30 -3.65
CA TYR A 18 -3.02 5.68 -4.30
C TYR A 18 -3.34 4.31 -4.88
N MET A 19 -4.09 3.47 -4.15
CA MET A 19 -4.54 2.18 -4.69
C MET A 19 -5.32 2.31 -6.01
N LYS A 20 -6.05 3.42 -6.20
CA LYS A 20 -6.80 3.68 -7.44
C LYS A 20 -5.96 4.35 -8.54
N ALA A 21 -5.01 5.20 -8.15
CA ALA A 21 -4.29 6.08 -9.08
C ALA A 21 -2.90 5.58 -9.47
N ASP A 22 -2.21 4.89 -8.55
CA ASP A 22 -0.83 4.46 -8.69
C ASP A 22 -0.77 2.93 -8.85
N PRO A 23 -0.46 2.40 -10.06
CA PRO A 23 -0.37 0.97 -10.28
C PRO A 23 0.79 0.31 -9.55
N THR A 24 1.78 1.08 -9.08
CA THR A 24 2.94 0.60 -8.30
C THR A 24 2.65 0.53 -6.80
N PHE A 25 1.49 1.03 -6.36
CA PHE A 25 1.10 0.97 -4.96
C PHE A 25 0.68 -0.46 -4.56
N PRO A 26 1.03 -0.94 -3.35
CA PRO A 26 0.69 -2.27 -2.87
C PRO A 26 -0.81 -2.58 -2.93
N ARG A 27 -1.16 -3.74 -3.46
CA ARG A 27 -2.57 -4.15 -3.61
C ARG A 27 -3.01 -5.03 -2.45
N GLN A 28 -4.33 -5.06 -2.25
CA GLN A 28 -4.96 -5.95 -1.27
C GLN A 28 -4.86 -7.39 -1.74
N VAL A 29 -4.41 -8.27 -0.85
CA VAL A 29 -4.38 -9.72 -1.04
C VAL A 29 -5.50 -10.33 -0.18
N PRO A 30 -6.50 -10.99 -0.78
CA PRO A 30 -7.50 -11.73 -0.01
C PRO A 30 -6.83 -12.83 0.83
N LEU A 31 -7.16 -12.90 2.12
CA LEU A 31 -6.65 -13.94 3.03
C LEU A 31 -7.64 -15.09 3.23
N SER A 32 -8.75 -15.06 2.50
CA SER A 32 -9.79 -16.07 2.51
C SER A 32 -10.40 -16.22 1.12
N ASP A 33 -11.03 -17.36 0.85
CA ASP A 33 -11.75 -17.62 -0.40
C ASP A 33 -13.10 -16.89 -0.50
N SER A 34 -13.54 -16.23 0.58
CA SER A 34 -14.78 -15.46 0.59
C SER A 34 -14.65 -14.18 -0.25
N LYS A 35 -15.57 -14.02 -1.21
CA LYS A 35 -15.72 -12.78 -2.02
C LYS A 35 -16.67 -11.77 -1.40
N GLN A 36 -17.11 -11.99 -0.16
CA GLN A 36 -18.05 -11.10 0.50
C GLN A 36 -17.39 -9.76 0.88
N ARG A 37 -18.21 -8.71 0.93
CA ARG A 37 -17.77 -7.38 1.38
C ARG A 37 -17.35 -7.49 2.85
N GLY A 38 -16.07 -7.19 3.12
CA GLY A 38 -15.50 -7.29 4.47
C GLY A 38 -14.70 -8.56 4.73
N ALA A 39 -14.50 -9.42 3.72
CA ALA A 39 -13.54 -10.51 3.81
C ALA A 39 -12.15 -9.97 4.23
N PRO A 40 -11.39 -10.73 5.05
CA PRO A 40 -10.07 -10.30 5.50
C PRO A 40 -9.13 -10.12 4.32
N VAL A 41 -8.47 -8.97 4.29
CA VAL A 41 -7.46 -8.62 3.28
C VAL A 41 -6.16 -8.22 3.97
N GLY A 42 -5.05 -8.67 3.39
CA GLY A 42 -3.69 -8.30 3.78
C GLY A 42 -2.99 -7.48 2.71
N TRP A 43 -1.75 -7.09 3.01
CA TRP A 43 -0.83 -6.46 2.07
C TRP A 43 0.52 -7.18 2.15
N VAL A 44 1.20 -7.29 1.01
CA VAL A 44 2.54 -7.84 0.96
C VAL A 44 3.51 -6.82 1.57
N LEU A 45 4.17 -7.19 2.68
CA LEU A 45 5.11 -6.31 3.38
C LEU A 45 6.23 -5.81 2.48
N ALA A 46 6.79 -6.70 1.65
CA ALA A 46 7.86 -6.37 0.73
C ALA A 46 7.46 -5.29 -0.29
N GLU A 47 6.23 -5.35 -0.81
CA GLU A 47 5.69 -4.33 -1.73
C GLU A 47 5.54 -2.98 -1.03
N ALA A 48 4.98 -2.97 0.19
CA ALA A 48 4.82 -1.74 0.95
C ALA A 48 6.15 -1.04 1.23
N GLN A 49 7.17 -1.81 1.63
CA GLN A 49 8.50 -1.27 1.84
C GLN A 49 9.18 -0.84 0.53
N ALA A 50 9.00 -1.60 -0.56
CA ALA A 50 9.56 -1.27 -1.86
C ALA A 50 8.99 0.05 -2.41
N TRP A 51 7.68 0.26 -2.27
CA TRP A 51 7.04 1.52 -2.65
C TRP A 51 7.61 2.71 -1.89
N VAL A 52 7.77 2.60 -0.56
CA VAL A 52 8.41 3.65 0.26
C VAL A 52 9.84 3.93 -0.19
N ARG A 53 10.63 2.89 -0.46
CA ARG A 53 12.00 3.04 -0.98
C ARG A 53 12.02 3.75 -2.34
N SER A 54 11.11 3.40 -3.25
CA SER A 54 10.97 4.06 -4.56
C SER A 54 10.70 5.56 -4.39
N ARG A 55 9.78 5.94 -3.49
CA ARG A 55 9.52 7.36 -3.18
C ARG A 55 10.76 8.08 -2.63
N SER A 56 11.56 7.40 -1.80
CA SER A 56 12.81 7.96 -1.29
C SER A 56 13.89 8.11 -2.36
N ALA A 57 13.95 7.20 -3.34
CA ALA A 57 14.89 7.29 -4.45
C ALA A 57 14.56 8.47 -5.38
N LEU A 58 13.28 8.67 -5.70
CA LEU A 58 12.81 9.82 -6.50
C LEU A 58 13.16 11.18 -5.85
N ARG A 59 13.26 11.23 -4.51
CA ARG A 59 13.75 12.43 -3.81
C ARG A 59 15.24 12.66 -4.06
N GLY A 60 16.05 11.60 -4.11
CA GLY A 60 17.49 11.69 -4.35
C GLY A 60 17.85 12.00 -5.81
N GLU A 61 17.01 11.60 -6.76
CA GLU A 61 17.18 11.90 -8.20
C GLU A 61 16.78 13.34 -8.57
N ALA A 62 16.00 14.01 -7.72
CA ALA A 62 15.55 15.39 -7.93
C ALA A 62 16.39 16.44 -7.18
N ALA A 63 17.55 16.04 -6.63
CA ALA A 63 18.45 16.89 -5.83
C ALA A 63 19.77 17.18 -6.55
#